data_AF-A0A1N6ECW8-F1
#
_entry.id   AF-A0A1N6ECW8-F1
#
_cell.length_a   1.000
_cell.length_b   1.000
_cell.length_c   1.000
_cell.angle_alpha   90.00
_cell.angle_beta   90.00
_cell.angle_gamma   90.00
#
_symmetry.space_group_name_H-M   'P 1'
#
loop_
_entity.id
_entity.type
_entity.pdbx_description
1 polymer ?
#
loop_
_entity_poly.entity_id
_entity_poly.type
_entity_poly.pdbx_seq_one_letter_code
_entity_poly.pdbx_strand_id
1 'polypeptide(L)'
;MHNKRMSEEEYNKRIAELLDKIQSTSSANEDNDQLFQRYRRAEFDLMVEYRLGADFSRDKWEKLRAVHDQLMEKVEKLRRAHAEGKLNQRQLLSKIQDFSFEMKKQYSKFLTEEEVMLLLGKEQQNIPFFTYDADNS
;
A
#
# COMPACT_ATOMS: atom_id res chain seq x y z
N MET A 1 15.13 -20.18 13.41
CA MET A 1 15.22 -18.76 13.83
C MET A 1 13.85 -18.15 13.61
N HIS A 2 13.17 -17.73 14.68
CA HIS A 2 11.80 -17.25 14.59
C HIS A 2 11.80 -15.80 14.11
N ASN A 3 11.33 -15.55 12.89
CA ASN A 3 10.96 -14.20 12.43
C ASN A 3 9.92 -13.66 13.39
N LYS A 4 10.27 -12.68 14.24
CA LYS A 4 9.33 -12.06 15.15
C LYS A 4 8.39 -11.16 14.33
N ARG A 5 7.28 -11.73 13.87
CA ARG A 5 6.21 -10.98 13.19
C ARG A 5 5.46 -10.15 14.22
N MET A 6 5.13 -8.93 13.84
CA MET A 6 4.23 -8.06 14.59
C MET A 6 2.88 -8.75 14.77
N SER A 7 2.22 -8.60 15.91
CA SER A 7 0.84 -9.08 16.06
C SER A 7 -0.12 -8.18 15.28
N GLU A 8 -1.30 -8.69 14.94
CA GLU A 8 -2.33 -7.88 14.28
C GLU A 8 -2.77 -6.68 15.15
N GLU A 9 -2.86 -6.88 16.47
CA GLU A 9 -3.15 -5.80 17.42
C GLU A 9 -2.09 -4.71 17.40
N GLU A 10 -0.81 -5.09 17.36
CA GLU A 10 0.30 -4.14 17.30
C GLU A 10 0.35 -3.42 15.95
N TYR A 11 0.07 -4.13 14.85
CA TYR A 11 -0.05 -3.54 13.52
C TYR A 11 -1.16 -2.48 13.47
N ASN A 12 -2.37 -2.83 13.92
CA ASN A 12 -3.51 -1.91 13.95
C ASN A 12 -3.23 -0.70 14.84
N LYS A 13 -2.59 -0.90 15.99
CA LYS A 13 -2.16 0.20 16.86
C LYS A 13 -1.18 1.14 16.15
N ARG A 14 -0.14 0.61 15.51
CA ARG A 14 0.86 1.43 14.79
C ARG A 14 0.26 2.17 13.59
N ILE A 15 -0.70 1.57 12.88
CA ILE A 15 -1.45 2.24 11.81
C ILE A 15 -2.30 3.40 12.37
N ALA A 16 -3.00 3.19 13.48
CA ALA A 16 -3.78 4.25 14.13
C ALA A 16 -2.91 5.41 14.61
N GLU A 17 -1.76 5.12 15.23
CA GLU A 17 -0.76 6.12 15.63
C GLU A 17 -0.19 6.89 14.43
N LEU A 18 -0.01 6.21 13.29
CA LEU A 18 0.46 6.83 12.06
C LEU A 18 -0.61 7.77 11.47
N LEU A 19 -1.88 7.37 11.49
CA LEU A 19 -3.01 8.20 11.06
C LEU A 19 -3.19 9.45 11.94
N ASP A 20 -3.11 9.31 13.26
CA ASP A 20 -3.21 10.42 14.21
C ASP A 20 -2.10 11.47 14.03
N LYS A 21 -0.86 11.01 13.79
CA LYS A 21 0.28 11.89 13.46
C LYS A 21 0.05 12.69 12.19
N ILE A 22 -0.62 12.15 11.19
CA ILE A 22 -0.93 12.88 9.95
C ILE A 22 -1.98 13.93 10.22
N GLN A 23 -3.08 13.58 10.89
CA GLN A 23 -4.16 14.52 11.17
C GLN A 23 -3.66 15.73 11.98
N SER A 24 -2.78 15.49 12.95
CA SER A 24 -2.12 16.54 13.73
C SER A 24 -1.11 17.37 12.91
N THR A 25 -0.40 16.76 11.93
CA THR A 25 0.60 17.45 11.09
C THR A 25 0.00 18.18 9.89
N SER A 26 -1.04 17.64 9.24
CA SER A 26 -1.78 18.29 8.14
C SER A 26 -2.39 19.63 8.56
N SER A 27 -2.62 19.81 9.86
CA SER A 27 -3.10 21.07 10.45
C SER A 27 -2.04 22.19 10.46
N ALA A 28 -0.77 21.89 10.14
CA ALA A 28 0.39 22.77 10.36
C ALA A 28 1.05 23.35 9.08
N ASN A 29 0.32 23.47 7.96
CA ASN A 29 0.82 24.06 6.68
C ASN A 29 1.98 23.30 5.98
N GLU A 30 2.23 22.03 6.29
CA GLU A 30 3.10 21.21 5.42
C GLU A 30 2.43 20.95 4.06
N ASP A 31 3.25 20.81 3.02
CA ASP A 31 2.81 20.39 1.69
C ASP A 31 2.16 19.01 1.80
N ASN A 32 0.82 18.98 1.77
CA ASN A 32 -0.01 17.80 1.98
C ASN A 32 0.46 16.62 1.12
N ASP A 33 0.90 16.86 -0.12
CA ASP A 33 1.34 15.80 -1.03
C ASP A 33 2.59 15.06 -0.52
N GLN A 34 3.54 15.78 0.07
CA GLN A 34 4.74 15.18 0.65
C GLN A 34 4.44 14.41 1.93
N LEU A 35 3.51 14.93 2.75
CA LEU A 35 3.04 14.26 3.96
C LEU A 35 2.32 12.95 3.61
N PHE A 36 1.43 12.96 2.61
CA PHE A 36 0.76 11.75 2.12
C PHE A 36 1.73 10.72 1.53
N GLN A 37 2.81 11.16 0.85
CA GLN A 37 3.84 10.24 0.35
C GLN A 37 4.63 9.59 1.50
N ARG A 38 5.02 10.36 2.51
CA ARG A 38 5.70 9.82 3.70
C ARG A 38 4.82 8.83 4.44
N TYR A 39 3.52 9.12 4.55
CA TYR A 39 2.55 8.21 5.14
C TYR A 39 2.47 6.88 4.40
N ARG A 40 2.22 6.90 3.09
CA ARG A 40 2.10 5.68 2.28
C ARG A 40 3.34 4.80 2.40
N ARG A 41 4.52 5.41 2.46
CA ARG A 41 5.77 4.69 2.69
C ARG A 41 5.84 4.05 4.07
N ALA A 42 5.46 4.77 5.13
CA ALA A 42 5.44 4.24 6.49
C ALA A 42 4.40 3.13 6.68
N GLU A 43 3.23 3.26 6.05
CA GLU A 43 2.20 2.21 6.03
C GLU A 43 2.71 0.95 5.31
N PHE A 44 3.32 1.10 4.13
CA PHE A 44 3.91 -0.01 3.39
C PHE A 44 4.99 -0.73 4.22
N ASP A 45 5.85 0.04 4.89
CA ASP A 45 6.89 -0.47 5.77
C ASP A 45 6.31 -1.31 6.93
N LEU A 46 5.27 -0.81 7.59
CA LEU A 46 4.56 -1.54 8.65
C LEU A 46 3.90 -2.82 8.13
N MET A 47 3.33 -2.78 6.93
CA MET A 47 2.73 -3.96 6.30
C MET A 47 3.78 -5.03 6.00
N VAL A 48 4.95 -4.65 5.48
CA VAL A 48 6.06 -5.57 5.24
C VAL A 48 6.53 -6.21 6.56
N GLU A 49 6.72 -5.41 7.61
CA GLU A 49 7.12 -5.90 8.94
C GLU A 49 6.08 -6.86 9.52
N TYR A 50 4.79 -6.56 9.36
CA TYR A 50 3.68 -7.41 9.82
C TYR A 50 3.60 -8.74 9.05
N ARG A 51 3.63 -8.69 7.71
CA ARG A 51 3.38 -9.86 6.86
C ARG A 51 4.62 -10.74 6.68
N LEU A 52 5.79 -10.13 6.52
CA LEU A 52 7.05 -10.82 6.21
C LEU A 52 7.98 -10.94 7.42
N GLY A 53 7.81 -10.06 8.42
CA GLY A 53 8.59 -10.03 9.65
C GLY A 53 9.64 -8.92 9.67
N ALA A 54 10.05 -8.52 10.87
CA ALA A 54 11.05 -7.46 11.07
C ALA A 54 12.46 -7.82 10.53
N ASP A 55 12.79 -9.11 10.50
CA ASP A 55 14.07 -9.62 9.99
C ASP A 55 14.10 -9.78 8.46
N PHE A 56 13.10 -9.25 7.75
CA PHE A 56 13.03 -9.32 6.30
C PHE A 56 14.23 -8.58 5.65
N SER A 57 14.76 -9.15 4.57
CA SER A 57 15.97 -8.63 3.91
C SER A 57 15.79 -7.16 3.51
N ARG A 58 16.66 -6.29 4.06
CA ARG A 58 16.68 -4.86 3.77
C ARG A 58 16.83 -4.57 2.27
N ASP A 59 17.68 -5.33 1.57
CA ASP A 59 17.86 -5.18 0.12
C ASP A 59 16.58 -5.51 -0.67
N LYS A 60 15.84 -6.54 -0.24
CA LYS A 60 14.53 -6.85 -0.84
C LYS A 60 13.50 -5.77 -0.49
N TRP A 61 13.54 -5.25 0.72
CA TRP A 61 12.64 -4.20 1.19
C TRP A 61 12.80 -2.92 0.36
N GLU A 62 14.02 -2.43 0.16
CA GLU A 62 14.28 -1.22 -0.63
C GLU A 62 13.80 -1.37 -2.08
N LYS A 63 14.00 -2.56 -2.68
CA LYS A 63 13.49 -2.87 -4.04
C LYS A 63 11.96 -2.92 -4.08
N LEU A 64 11.34 -3.55 -3.09
CA LEU A 64 9.88 -3.58 -2.97
C LEU A 64 9.29 -2.19 -2.79
N ARG A 65 9.93 -1.34 -1.97
CA ARG A 65 9.52 0.04 -1.74
C ARG A 65 9.55 0.85 -3.04
N ALA A 66 10.63 0.74 -3.81
CA ALA A 66 10.75 1.44 -5.09
C ALA A 66 9.67 1.01 -6.09
N VAL A 67 9.38 -0.29 -6.17
CA VAL A 67 8.28 -0.81 -7.00
C VAL A 67 6.92 -0.34 -6.49
N HIS A 68 6.72 -0.37 -5.18
CA HIS A 68 5.47 0.07 -4.55
C HIS A 68 5.19 1.53 -4.89
N ASP A 69 6.17 2.42 -4.74
CA ASP A 69 6.05 3.84 -5.08
C ASP A 69 5.62 4.04 -6.54
N GLN A 70 6.27 3.34 -7.49
CA GLN A 70 5.91 3.40 -8.92
C GLN A 70 4.49 2.91 -9.19
N LEU A 71 4.06 1.87 -8.48
CA LEU A 71 2.71 1.32 -8.59
C LEU A 71 1.68 2.31 -8.00
N MET A 72 1.97 2.94 -6.87
CA MET A 72 1.09 3.95 -6.26
C MET A 72 0.92 5.18 -7.16
N GLU A 73 1.97 5.63 -7.86
CA GLU A 73 1.85 6.71 -8.84
C GLU A 73 0.87 6.37 -9.97
N LYS A 74 0.85 5.11 -10.44
CA LYS A 74 -0.11 4.66 -11.46
C LYS A 74 -1.54 4.70 -10.93
N VAL A 75 -1.76 4.29 -9.69
CA VAL A 75 -3.10 4.33 -9.08
C VAL A 75 -3.55 5.77 -8.89
N GLU A 76 -2.67 6.65 -8.46
CA GLU A 76 -2.98 8.07 -8.34
C GLU A 76 -3.39 8.67 -9.68
N LYS A 77 -2.71 8.32 -10.78
CA LYS A 77 -3.12 8.72 -12.13
C LYS A 77 -4.50 8.17 -12.52
N LEU A 78 -4.81 6.92 -12.17
CA LEU A 78 -6.13 6.34 -12.42
C LEU A 78 -7.24 7.06 -11.61
N ARG A 79 -6.96 7.38 -10.34
CA ARG A 79 -7.86 8.15 -9.47
C ARG A 79 -8.13 9.54 -10.03
N ARG A 80 -7.08 10.26 -10.44
CA ARG A 80 -7.22 11.58 -11.08
C ARG A 80 -8.02 11.51 -12.37
N ALA A 81 -7.73 10.52 -13.23
CA ALA A 81 -8.50 10.34 -14.47
C ALA A 81 -9.99 10.02 -14.20
N HIS A 82 -10.31 9.31 -13.12
CA HIS A 82 -11.70 9.11 -12.70
C HIS A 82 -12.34 10.41 -12.17
N ALA A 83 -11.65 11.15 -11.30
CA ALA A 83 -12.13 12.42 -10.76
C ALA A 83 -12.35 13.48 -11.87
N GLU A 84 -11.53 13.45 -12.91
CA GLU A 84 -11.66 14.31 -14.10
C GLU A 84 -12.73 13.81 -15.10
N GLY A 85 -13.45 12.72 -14.80
CA GLY A 85 -14.48 12.13 -15.66
C GLY A 85 -13.95 11.43 -16.91
N LYS A 86 -12.63 11.25 -17.05
CA LYS A 86 -11.98 10.55 -18.18
C LYS A 86 -12.08 9.03 -18.08
N LEU A 87 -12.30 8.51 -16.87
CA LEU A 87 -12.61 7.11 -16.61
C LEU A 87 -13.93 7.02 -15.86
N ASN A 88 -14.84 6.17 -16.35
CA ASN A 88 -16.02 5.83 -15.57
C ASN A 88 -15.69 4.75 -14.52
N GLN A 89 -16.59 4.56 -13.56
CA GLN A 89 -16.41 3.62 -12.45
C GLN A 89 -16.11 2.19 -12.92
N ARG A 90 -16.78 1.71 -13.99
CA ARG A 90 -16.54 0.37 -14.54
C ARG A 90 -15.13 0.22 -15.11
N GLN A 91 -14.65 1.24 -15.83
CA GLN A 91 -13.29 1.27 -16.37
C GLN A 91 -12.25 1.37 -15.26
N LEU A 92 -12.50 2.18 -14.22
CA LEU A 92 -11.63 2.27 -13.05
C LEU A 92 -11.49 0.91 -12.36
N LEU A 93 -12.61 0.22 -12.10
CA LEU A 93 -12.61 -1.11 -11.47
C LEU A 93 -11.82 -2.13 -12.29
N SER A 94 -12.00 -2.16 -13.62
CA SER A 94 -11.22 -3.03 -14.50
C SER A 94 -9.72 -2.71 -14.43
N LYS A 95 -9.34 -1.42 -14.44
CA LYS A 95 -7.93 -1.01 -14.35
C LYS A 95 -7.31 -1.35 -12.99
N ILE A 96 -8.09 -1.25 -11.92
CA ILE A 96 -7.66 -1.65 -10.58
C ILE A 96 -7.49 -3.18 -10.49
N GLN A 97 -8.34 -3.96 -11.16
CA GLN A 97 -8.19 -5.41 -11.22
C GLN A 97 -6.92 -5.79 -12.00
N ASP A 98 -6.65 -5.19 -13.16
CA ASP A 98 -5.39 -5.39 -13.89
C ASP A 98 -4.16 -5.03 -13.04
N PHE A 99 -4.32 -4.01 -12.19
CA PHE A 99 -3.26 -3.52 -11.32
C PHE A 99 -2.88 -4.51 -10.22
N SER A 100 -3.80 -5.31 -9.69
CA SER A 100 -3.46 -6.34 -8.69
C SER A 100 -2.57 -7.45 -9.30
N PHE A 101 -2.84 -7.84 -10.55
CA PHE A 101 -1.99 -8.77 -11.30
C PHE A 101 -0.60 -8.20 -11.58
N GLU A 102 -0.54 -6.93 -11.99
CA GLU A 102 0.74 -6.23 -12.22
C GLU A 102 1.54 -6.12 -10.91
N MET A 103 0.90 -5.79 -9.79
CA MET A 103 1.55 -5.74 -8.48
C MET A 103 2.14 -7.09 -8.09
N LYS A 104 1.36 -8.17 -8.22
CA LYS A 104 1.83 -9.54 -7.97
C LYS A 104 3.07 -9.87 -8.82
N LYS A 105 3.02 -9.54 -10.12
CA LYS A 105 4.11 -9.78 -11.07
C LYS A 105 5.36 -8.96 -10.77
N GLN A 106 5.22 -7.73 -10.28
CA GLN A 106 6.38 -6.90 -9.96
C GLN A 106 7.03 -7.33 -8.64
N TYR A 107 6.23 -7.71 -7.64
CA TYR A 107 6.76 -8.20 -6.37
C TYR A 107 7.42 -9.58 -6.51
N SER A 108 6.91 -10.47 -7.36
CA SER A 108 7.52 -11.79 -7.60
C SER A 108 8.92 -11.76 -8.24
N LYS A 109 9.38 -10.59 -8.69
CA LYS A 109 10.78 -10.40 -9.13
C LYS A 109 11.78 -10.40 -7.97
N PHE A 110 11.31 -10.11 -6.75
CA PHE A 110 12.15 -9.94 -5.56
C PHE A 110 11.74 -10.87 -4.41
N LEU A 111 10.51 -11.37 -4.45
CA LEU A 111 9.93 -12.24 -3.46
C LEU A 111 9.75 -13.66 -3.99
N THR A 112 9.86 -14.64 -3.10
CA THR A 112 9.38 -16.00 -3.37
C THR A 112 7.86 -16.00 -3.50
N GLU A 113 7.29 -17.04 -4.10
CA GLU A 113 5.84 -17.18 -4.21
C GLU A 113 5.15 -17.15 -2.84
N GLU A 114 5.75 -17.79 -1.82
CA GLU A 114 5.26 -17.76 -0.45
C GLU A 114 5.29 -16.34 0.15
N GLU A 115 6.40 -15.60 -0.03
CA GLU A 115 6.52 -14.22 0.42
C GLU A 115 5.47 -13.31 -0.28
N VAL A 116 5.23 -13.50 -1.58
CA VAL A 116 4.18 -12.77 -2.30
C VAL A 116 2.79 -13.08 -1.73
N MET A 117 2.49 -14.35 -1.45
CA MET A 117 1.21 -14.76 -0.85
C MET A 117 1.03 -14.22 0.57
N LEU A 118 2.10 -14.14 1.35
CA LEU A 118 2.06 -13.54 2.68
C LEU A 118 1.84 -12.03 2.61
N LEU A 119 2.56 -11.34 1.72
CA LEU A 119 2.50 -9.89 1.58
C LEU A 119 1.15 -9.41 1.03
N LEU A 120 0.62 -10.08 0.00
CA LEU A 120 -0.66 -9.74 -0.64
C LEU A 120 -1.87 -10.41 0.02
N GLY A 121 -1.64 -11.38 0.92
CA GLY A 121 -2.69 -12.18 1.57
C GLY A 121 -3.12 -13.41 0.75
N LYS A 122 -3.39 -14.53 1.44
CA LYS A 122 -3.81 -15.81 0.82
C LYS A 122 -5.21 -15.76 0.16
N GLU A 123 -6.04 -14.77 0.48
CA GLU A 123 -7.44 -14.66 0.03
C GLU A 123 -7.81 -13.33 -0.65
N GLN A 124 -6.89 -12.37 -0.80
CA GLN A 124 -7.22 -11.11 -1.49
C GLN A 124 -7.02 -11.24 -3.00
N GLN A 125 -7.84 -12.07 -3.64
CA GLN A 125 -7.92 -12.09 -5.10
C GLN A 125 -8.68 -10.88 -5.68
N ASN A 126 -9.32 -10.01 -4.89
CA ASN A 126 -10.17 -8.95 -5.46
C ASN A 126 -10.33 -7.66 -4.63
N ILE A 127 -9.54 -7.44 -3.57
CA ILE A 127 -9.66 -6.19 -2.81
C ILE A 127 -8.42 -5.34 -3.11
N PRO A 128 -8.52 -4.27 -3.91
CA PRO A 128 -7.47 -3.26 -3.90
C PRO A 128 -7.27 -2.81 -2.44
N PHE A 129 -6.03 -2.88 -1.96
CA PHE A 129 -5.61 -2.35 -0.64
C PHE A 129 -6.00 -0.88 -0.43
N PHE A 130 -6.38 -0.20 -1.51
CA PHE A 130 -7.06 1.07 -1.50
C PHE A 130 -8.48 0.90 -0.96
N THR A 131 -8.66 1.17 0.34
CA THR A 131 -9.91 1.78 0.79
C THR A 131 -10.10 3.06 -0.02
N TYR A 132 -10.92 2.96 -1.06
CA TYR A 132 -11.57 4.11 -1.64
C TYR A 132 -12.67 4.44 -0.64
N ASP A 133 -12.51 5.52 0.13
CA ASP A 133 -13.65 6.13 0.80
C ASP A 133 -14.60 6.60 -0.30
N ALA A 134 -15.53 5.71 -0.67
CA ALA A 134 -16.64 6.00 -1.58
C ALA A 134 -17.73 6.85 -0.91
N ASP A 135 -17.53 7.25 0.35
CA ASP A 135 -18.54 7.93 1.19
C ASP A 135 -18.30 9.44 1.31
N ASN A 136 -17.93 10.10 0.21
CA ASN A 136 -18.00 11.55 0.09
C ASN A 136 -18.60 11.95 -1.26
N SER A 137 -19.84 11.53 -1.51
CA SER A 137 -20.73 12.13 -2.51
C SER A 137 -22.16 12.10 -2.03
#